data_AF-A0A3B8MDN3-F1
#
_entry.id   AF-A0A3B8MDN3-F1
#
_cell.length_a   1.000
_cell.length_b   1.000
_cell.length_c   1.000
_cell.angle_alpha   90.00
_cell.angle_beta   90.00
_cell.angle_gamma   90.00
#
_symmetry.space_group_name_H-M   'P 1'
#
loop_
_entity.id
_entity.type
_entity.pdbx_description
1 polymer ?
#
loop_
_entity_poly.entity_id
_entity_poly.type
_entity_poly.pdbx_seq_one_letter_code
_entity_poly.pdbx_strand_id
1 'polypeptide(L)' 'MLSGLLAQRERDGDPIRVGLVGSGKFGTGLVAQVAGMRGMEVRAIADINLDSAKEAFEAGV' A
#
# COMPACT_ATOMS: atom_id res chain seq x y z
N MET A 1 -21.10 -5.11 -1.04
CA MET A 1 -20.06 -4.63 -0.10
C MET A 1 -18.80 -4.27 -0.87
N LEU A 2 -18.07 -3.23 -0.46
CA LEU A 2 -16.81 -2.79 -1.08
C LEU A 2 -15.75 -3.90 -1.15
N SER A 3 -15.70 -4.77 -0.14
CA SER A 3 -14.80 -5.93 -0.08
C SER A 3 -14.94 -6.90 -1.26
N GLY A 4 -16.16 -7.05 -1.80
CA GLY A 4 -16.41 -7.90 -2.98
C GLY A 4 -15.86 -7.31 -4.27
N LEU A 5 -15.92 -5.98 -4.41
CA LEU A 5 -15.37 -5.26 -5.56
C LEU A 5 -13.84 -5.31 -5.56
N LEU A 6 -13.22 -5.14 -4.39
CA LEU A 6 -11.77 -5.27 -4.23
C LEU A 6 -11.26 -6.68 -4.56
N ALA A 7 -11.95 -7.72 -4.08
CA ALA A 7 -11.61 -9.09 -4.43
C ALA A 7 -11.78 -9.40 -5.93
N GLN A 8 -12.71 -8.71 -6.63
CA GLN A 8 -12.83 -8.84 -8.08
C GLN A 8 -11.64 -8.21 -8.80
N ARG A 9 -11.21 -7.00 -8.38
CA ARG A 9 -10.01 -6.34 -8.93
C ARG A 9 -8.74 -7.18 -8.80
N GLU A 10 -8.59 -7.87 -7.67
CA GLU A 10 -7.49 -8.84 -7.48
C GLU A 10 -7.56 -9.99 -8.49
N ARG A 11 -8.74 -10.62 -8.66
CA ARG A 11 -8.94 -11.70 -9.63
C ARG A 11 -8.67 -11.26 -11.07
N ASP A 12 -9.02 -10.02 -11.40
CA ASP A 12 -8.85 -9.45 -12.73
C ASP A 12 -7.40 -8.97 -12.97
N GLY A 13 -6.52 -9.04 -11.96
CA GLY A 13 -5.14 -8.57 -12.06
C GLY A 13 -5.02 -7.03 -12.18
N ASP A 14 -6.06 -6.30 -11.80
CA ASP A 14 -6.14 -4.84 -11.86
C ASP A 14 -6.33 -4.25 -10.44
N PRO A 15 -5.35 -4.42 -9.52
CA PRO A 15 -5.47 -3.89 -8.17
C PRO A 15 -5.47 -2.35 -8.16
N ILE A 16 -6.01 -1.77 -7.10
CA ILE A 16 -5.87 -0.33 -6.85
C ILE A 16 -4.43 -0.06 -6.41
N ARG A 17 -3.73 0.77 -7.18
CA ARG A 17 -2.34 1.16 -6.89
C ARG A 17 -2.32 2.41 -6.03
N VAL A 18 -1.72 2.30 -4.86
CA VAL A 18 -1.63 3.37 -3.87
C VAL A 18 -0.24 4.00 -3.93
N GLY A 19 -0.22 5.33 -4.06
CA GLY A 19 0.97 6.16 -3.83
C GLY A 19 0.88 6.83 -2.47
N LEU A 20 1.95 6.75 -1.69
CA LEU A 20 2.02 7.37 -0.36
C LEU A 20 3.07 8.49 -0.35
N VAL A 21 2.75 9.61 0.30
CA VAL A 21 3.70 10.69 0.58
C VAL A 21 3.80 10.86 2.09
N GLY A 22 4.98 10.61 2.64
CA GLY A 22 5.26 10.53 4.07
C GLY A 22 5.19 9.10 4.61
N SER A 23 6.28 8.61 5.19
CA SER A 23 6.43 7.27 5.76
C SER A 23 6.70 7.31 7.28
N GLY A 24 6.17 8.32 7.97
CA GLY A 24 6.12 8.35 9.43
C GLY A 24 5.11 7.35 10.01
N LYS A 25 4.83 7.40 11.33
CA LYS A 25 3.97 6.41 12.03
C LYS A 25 2.67 6.06 11.31
N PHE A 26 1.95 7.04 10.81
CA PHE A 26 0.68 6.80 10.10
C PHE A 26 0.88 6.23 8.70
N GLY A 27 1.93 6.67 8.00
CA GLY A 27 2.27 6.16 6.67
C GLY A 27 2.61 4.67 6.72
N THR A 28 3.49 4.27 7.64
CA THR A 28 3.83 2.85 7.86
C THR A 28 2.59 2.03 8.25
N GLY A 29 1.71 2.57 9.09
CA GLY A 29 0.45 1.90 9.45
C GLY A 29 -0.47 1.69 8.25
N LEU A 30 -0.57 2.68 7.34
CA LEU A 30 -1.33 2.53 6.11
C LEU A 30 -0.73 1.47 5.19
N VAL A 31 0.59 1.44 5.05
CA VAL A 31 1.28 0.42 4.23
C VAL A 31 0.97 -0.98 4.76
N ALA A 32 1.11 -1.19 6.07
CA ALA A 32 0.79 -2.47 6.70
C ALA A 32 -0.68 -2.88 6.52
N GLN A 33 -1.61 -1.91 6.57
CA GLN A 33 -3.02 -2.19 6.32
C GLN A 33 -3.27 -2.60 4.86
N VAL A 34 -2.71 -1.85 3.90
CA VAL A 34 -2.89 -2.12 2.47
C VAL A 34 -2.28 -3.48 2.10
N ALA A 35 -1.14 -3.86 2.69
CA ALA A 35 -0.52 -5.17 2.49
C ALA A 35 -1.45 -6.34 2.87
N GLY A 36 -2.38 -6.13 3.81
CA GLY A 36 -3.39 -7.13 4.20
C GLY A 36 -4.69 -7.08 3.37
N MET A 37 -4.83 -6.17 2.41
CA MET A 37 -6.06 -5.97 1.64
C MET A 37 -5.97 -6.64 0.27
N ARG A 38 -7.02 -7.38 -0.11
CA ARG A 38 -7.16 -7.92 -1.46
C ARG A 38 -7.42 -6.81 -2.47
N GLY A 39 -6.77 -6.89 -3.64
CA GLY A 39 -7.02 -5.97 -4.75
C GLY A 39 -6.53 -4.53 -4.51
N MET A 40 -5.60 -4.34 -3.58
CA MET A 40 -4.90 -3.07 -3.34
C MET A 40 -3.41 -3.34 -3.15
N GLU A 41 -2.56 -2.44 -3.61
CA GLU A 41 -1.10 -2.53 -3.41
C GLU A 41 -0.48 -1.14 -3.26
N VAL A 42 0.53 -1.01 -2.41
CA VAL A 42 1.36 0.20 -2.35
C VAL A 42 2.42 0.09 -3.44
N ARG A 43 2.39 1.01 -4.43
CA ARG A 43 3.29 0.95 -5.58
C ARG A 43 4.42 1.96 -5.54
N ALA A 44 4.25 3.03 -4.76
CA ALA A 44 5.25 4.07 -4.58
C ALA A 44 5.12 4.74 -3.20
N ILE A 45 6.25 5.09 -2.60
CA ILE A 45 6.35 5.91 -1.39
C ILE A 45 7.34 7.04 -1.66
N ALA A 46 6.97 8.26 -1.30
CA ALA A 46 7.85 9.42 -1.28
C ALA A 46 8.02 9.92 0.15
N ASP A 47 9.26 10.11 0.59
CA ASP A 47 9.58 10.74 1.87
C ASP A 47 10.83 11.61 1.71
N ILE A 48 11.00 12.59 2.59
CA ILE A 48 12.22 13.40 2.66
C ILE A 48 13.43 12.57 3.10
N ASN A 49 13.20 11.51 3.88
CA ASN A 49 14.18 10.53 4.27
C ASN A 49 13.99 9.25 3.43
N LEU A 50 14.93 9.00 2.51
CA LEU A 50 14.88 7.85 1.61
C LEU A 50 14.89 6.52 2.36
N ASP A 51 15.61 6.41 3.48
CA ASP A 51 15.71 5.15 4.22
C ASP A 51 14.39 4.83 4.91
N SER A 52 13.70 5.84 5.46
CA SER A 52 12.34 5.68 5.98
C SER A 52 11.34 5.23 4.90
N ALA A 53 11.45 5.78 3.68
CA ALA A 53 10.60 5.35 2.57
C ALA A 53 10.86 3.89 2.16
N LYS A 54 12.13 3.46 2.12
CA LYS A 54 12.52 2.09 1.81
C LYS A 54 12.04 1.10 2.87
N GLU A 55 12.31 1.38 4.14
CA GLU A 55 11.87 0.54 5.26
C GLU A 55 10.35 0.36 5.25
N ALA A 56 9.60 1.46 5.03
CA ALA A 56 8.16 1.38 4.94
C ALA A 56 7.68 0.60 3.72
N PHE A 57 8.34 0.76 2.56
CA PHE A 57 7.98 0.03 1.35
C PHE A 57 8.20 -1.46 1.51
N GLU A 58 9.36 -1.88 2.04
CA GLU A 58 9.70 -3.28 2.29
C GLU A 58 8.77 -3.94 3.32
N ALA A 59 8.28 -3.19 4.31
CA ALA A 59 7.30 -3.69 5.27
C ALA A 59 5.91 -4.00 4.68
N GLY A 60 5.62 -3.51 3.46
CA GLY A 60 4.35 -3.69 2.77
C GLY A 60 4.35 -4.74 1.65
N VAL A 61 5.48 -5.39 1.39
CA VAL A 61 5.66 -6.40 0.33
C VAL A 61 5.59 -7.81 0.90
#